data_AF-A0A814P5K6-F1
#
_entry.id   AF-A0A814P5K6-F1
#
_cell.length_a   1.000
_cell.length_b   1.000
_cell.length_c   1.000
_cell.angle_alpha   90.00
_cell.angle_beta   90.00
_cell.angle_gamma   90.00
#
_symmetry.space_group_name_H-M   'P 1'
#
loop_
_entity.id
_entity.type
_entity.pdbx_description
1 polymer ?
#
loop_
_entity_poly.entity_id
_entity_poly.type
_entity_poly.pdbx_seq_one_letter_code
_entity_poly.pdbx_strand_id
1 'polypeptide(L)'
;MNYYYHKNIPNLNVPKPLVPQNMPQITSPHDFPTRMTQQKQLQQHYHHHQHQQHHPQHLQNQNKSYANTVSLTEPIDQMDTYIPTENESQNINYSIKFKSNKKIPEVFNDYFYLEEYLNMSKPDNKITSAFINKDDELIMKFKDEKQSEYLRDWPHDAFSYGIKEIIKEKKYYLALHNVNLNFDVSSEKVKSYLKEKYKINDTLRMIKKSTNEKLTIVKAVMSDTDCYNQIIKEGFITIGQFSRIKVTPWRFGINPEYLEQFGINCNVNHAAVSKSCPVLIEAVKTKTKDQEEQALKISKPSQFYRVESEFKKSQYDPNSTTNILKFIIELVMNLNEITKAVHGDPKPLLKIINQNFGSVYSNLIYQFKRVKKLTRT
;
A
#
# COMPACT_ATOMS: atom_id res chain seq x y z
N MET A 1 -37.17 43.95 -10.21
CA MET A 1 -36.17 45.05 -10.31
C MET A 1 -35.07 44.74 -9.32
N ASN A 2 -34.01 44.06 -9.77
CA ASN A 2 -32.88 43.69 -8.92
C ASN A 2 -31.75 44.69 -9.16
N TYR A 3 -31.42 45.47 -8.14
CA TYR A 3 -30.29 46.38 -8.16
C TYR A 3 -29.01 45.59 -7.93
N TYR A 4 -28.22 45.39 -8.98
CA TYR A 4 -26.84 44.93 -8.85
C TYR A 4 -25.97 46.08 -8.32
N TYR A 5 -25.53 45.94 -7.07
CA TYR A 5 -24.46 46.78 -6.52
C TYR A 5 -23.11 46.32 -7.10
N HIS A 6 -22.58 47.07 -8.06
CA HIS A 6 -21.16 47.02 -8.39
C HIS A 6 -20.37 47.66 -7.24
N LYS A 7 -19.85 46.83 -6.32
CA LYS A 7 -18.78 47.26 -5.43
C LYS A 7 -17.46 47.24 -6.21
N ASN A 8 -16.91 48.43 -6.42
CA ASN A 8 -15.54 48.60 -6.89
C ASN A 8 -14.58 47.89 -5.94
N ILE A 9 -13.88 46.88 -6.45
CA ILE A 9 -12.73 46.28 -5.77
C ILE A 9 -11.62 47.33 -5.78
N PRO A 10 -11.04 47.71 -4.63
CA PRO A 10 -9.91 48.63 -4.61
C PRO A 10 -8.73 47.99 -5.35
N ASN A 11 -8.21 48.75 -6.32
CA ASN A 11 -7.10 48.40 -7.16
C ASN A 11 -5.85 48.16 -6.28
N LEU A 12 -5.49 46.90 -6.05
CA LEU A 12 -4.25 46.51 -5.39
C LEU A 12 -3.10 46.92 -6.31
N ASN A 13 -2.53 48.07 -6.00
CA ASN A 13 -1.45 48.71 -6.74
C ASN A 13 -0.16 47.89 -6.53
N VAL A 14 0.07 46.92 -7.41
CA VAL A 14 1.33 46.16 -7.43
C VAL A 14 2.45 47.12 -7.88
N PRO A 15 3.55 47.28 -7.11
CA PRO A 15 4.65 48.14 -7.50
C PRO A 15 5.28 47.62 -8.81
N LYS A 16 5.33 48.48 -9.83
CA LYS A 16 6.09 48.21 -11.05
C LYS A 16 7.57 48.02 -10.69
N PRO A 17 8.25 46.97 -11.18
CA PRO A 17 9.69 46.87 -11.04
C PRO A 17 10.36 48.00 -11.82
N LEU A 18 11.23 48.74 -11.13
CA LEU A 18 12.09 49.76 -11.71
C LEU A 18 13.02 49.09 -12.74
N VAL A 19 12.88 49.49 -14.00
CA VAL A 19 13.80 49.17 -15.08
C VAL A 19 15.08 50.00 -14.87
N PRO A 20 16.27 49.41 -14.74
CA PRO A 20 17.51 50.18 -14.78
C PRO A 20 17.80 50.61 -16.22
N GLN A 21 17.89 51.93 -16.42
CA GLN A 21 18.47 52.53 -17.60
C GLN A 21 19.98 52.27 -17.67
N ASN A 22 20.43 51.87 -18.86
CA ASN A 22 21.72 52.15 -19.51
C ASN A 22 23.02 52.06 -18.68
N MET A 23 23.85 51.07 -19.02
CA MET A 23 25.31 51.22 -19.00
C MET A 23 25.96 50.67 -20.28
N PRO A 24 27.11 51.25 -20.68
CA PRO A 24 27.62 51.21 -22.06
C PRO A 24 28.43 49.95 -22.40
N GLN A 25 28.47 49.65 -23.69
CA GLN A 25 29.31 48.61 -24.28
C GLN A 25 30.80 48.94 -24.10
N ILE A 26 31.56 48.00 -23.55
CA ILE A 26 33.02 47.94 -23.68
C ILE A 26 33.37 46.61 -24.32
N THR A 27 34.11 46.72 -25.42
CA THR A 27 34.65 45.66 -26.24
C THR A 27 35.86 44.98 -25.60
N SER A 28 35.97 43.67 -25.88
CA SER A 28 37.19 42.88 -26.09
C SER A 28 37.84 42.12 -24.93
N PRO A 29 38.53 40.99 -25.27
CA PRO A 29 38.61 39.79 -24.44
C PRO A 29 39.99 39.61 -23.80
N HIS A 30 40.07 38.90 -22.66
CA HIS A 30 41.23 38.10 -22.32
C HIS A 30 40.96 37.09 -21.19
N ASP A 31 41.69 35.99 -21.32
CA ASP A 31 41.78 34.74 -20.55
C ASP A 31 41.93 34.91 -19.05
N PHE A 32 41.35 33.99 -18.25
CA PHE A 32 41.97 33.52 -17.00
C PHE A 32 41.55 32.08 -16.62
N PRO A 33 42.39 31.35 -15.87
CA PRO A 33 42.44 29.89 -15.85
C PRO A 33 41.75 29.20 -14.67
N THR A 34 41.58 27.90 -14.86
CA THR A 34 41.36 26.77 -13.96
C THR A 34 41.78 26.99 -12.49
N ARG A 35 40.82 26.82 -11.57
CA ARG A 35 41.07 26.68 -10.13
C ARG A 35 40.84 25.23 -9.68
N MET A 36 41.92 24.61 -9.19
CA MET A 36 41.91 23.36 -8.43
C MET A 36 41.27 23.56 -7.06
N THR A 37 40.41 22.62 -6.64
CA THR A 37 39.93 22.49 -5.27
C THR A 37 40.57 21.28 -4.62
N GLN A 38 41.37 21.53 -3.58
CA GLN A 38 42.04 20.54 -2.73
C GLN A 38 41.04 19.76 -1.89
N GLN A 39 41.23 18.44 -1.86
CA GLN A 39 40.48 17.47 -1.08
C GLN A 39 41.18 17.27 0.28
N LYS A 40 40.49 17.61 1.37
CA LYS A 40 41.02 17.50 2.75
C LYS A 40 40.63 16.14 3.33
N GLN A 41 41.61 15.26 3.54
CA GLN A 41 41.45 13.98 4.23
C GLN A 41 41.50 14.18 5.75
N LEU A 42 40.56 13.55 6.48
CA LEU A 42 40.58 13.42 7.94
C LEU A 42 40.78 11.94 8.29
N GLN A 43 41.91 11.64 8.91
CA GLN A 43 42.19 10.37 9.57
C GLN A 43 41.47 10.32 10.92
N GLN A 44 40.90 9.16 11.28
CA GLN A 44 40.51 8.87 12.66
C GLN A 44 41.12 7.54 13.11
N HIS A 45 41.77 7.61 14.27
CA HIS A 45 42.39 6.52 15.01
C HIS A 45 41.34 5.58 15.62
N TYR A 46 41.60 4.27 15.57
CA TYR A 46 40.85 3.26 16.32
C TYR A 46 41.58 2.91 17.63
N HIS A 47 40.85 2.96 18.75
CA HIS A 47 41.23 2.33 20.00
C HIS A 47 40.44 1.03 20.21
N HIS A 48 41.16 0.00 20.62
CA HIS A 48 40.76 -1.38 20.80
C HIS A 48 40.39 -1.61 22.27
N HIS A 49 39.15 -2.03 22.56
CA HIS A 49 38.81 -2.56 23.89
C HIS A 49 38.05 -3.88 23.77
N GLN A 50 38.65 -4.90 24.38
CA GLN A 50 38.06 -6.21 24.63
C GLN A 50 37.03 -6.13 25.75
N HIS A 51 35.92 -6.89 25.64
CA HIS A 51 35.24 -7.38 26.83
C HIS A 51 34.53 -8.72 26.63
N GLN A 52 34.43 -9.40 27.76
CA GLN A 52 34.27 -10.83 28.02
C GLN A 52 32.85 -11.35 27.82
N GLN A 53 32.77 -12.67 27.54
CA GLN A 53 31.54 -13.44 27.45
C GLN A 53 31.05 -13.90 28.83
N HIS A 54 29.76 -13.76 29.10
CA HIS A 54 29.05 -14.49 30.15
C HIS A 54 27.87 -15.27 29.57
N HIS A 55 27.87 -16.59 29.78
CA HIS A 55 26.73 -17.50 29.65
C HIS A 55 25.64 -17.17 30.67
N PRO A 56 24.38 -17.53 30.37
CA PRO A 56 23.69 -18.37 31.36
C PRO A 56 22.86 -19.52 30.78
N GLN A 57 22.44 -20.33 31.74
CA GLN A 57 22.11 -21.74 31.68
C GLN A 57 20.67 -22.04 31.24
N HIS A 58 20.58 -23.28 30.79
CA HIS A 58 19.43 -24.09 30.40
C HIS A 58 18.51 -24.38 31.61
N LEU A 59 17.20 -24.15 31.46
CA LEU A 59 16.17 -24.68 32.37
C LEU A 59 15.15 -25.50 31.57
N GLN A 60 15.17 -26.80 31.83
CA GLN A 60 14.21 -27.78 31.35
C GLN A 60 12.89 -27.59 32.10
N ASN A 61 11.77 -27.51 31.38
CA ASN A 61 10.44 -27.51 31.99
C ASN A 61 9.72 -28.82 31.66
N GLN A 62 9.34 -29.53 32.72
CA GLN A 62 8.73 -30.85 32.69
C GLN A 62 7.22 -30.75 32.41
N ASN A 63 6.75 -31.60 31.51
CA ASN A 63 5.33 -31.85 31.27
C ASN A 63 4.71 -32.55 32.48
N LYS A 64 3.62 -32.00 33.03
CA LYS A 64 2.67 -32.74 33.87
C LYS A 64 1.28 -32.64 33.25
N SER A 65 0.83 -33.77 32.72
CA SER A 65 -0.55 -34.04 32.34
C SER A 65 -1.40 -34.20 33.59
N TYR A 66 -2.47 -33.40 33.70
CA TYR A 66 -3.56 -33.66 34.62
C TYR A 66 -4.83 -33.89 33.80
N ALA A 67 -5.34 -35.12 33.89
CA ALA A 67 -6.69 -35.46 33.51
C ALA A 67 -7.64 -34.87 34.56
N ASN A 68 -8.61 -34.07 34.14
CA ASN A 68 -9.73 -33.64 34.97
C ASN A 68 -11.04 -33.88 34.22
N THR A 69 -11.72 -34.94 34.64
CA THR A 69 -13.17 -35.11 34.58
C THR A 69 -13.83 -34.07 35.47
N VAL A 70 -14.69 -33.21 34.90
CA VAL A 70 -15.61 -32.36 35.68
C VAL A 70 -17.00 -32.40 35.04
N SER A 71 -17.94 -32.61 35.93
CA SER A 71 -19.37 -32.84 35.77
C SER A 71 -20.14 -31.67 35.15
N LEU A 72 -21.23 -32.03 34.47
CA LEU A 72 -22.29 -31.11 34.04
C LEU A 72 -22.85 -30.34 35.25
N THR A 73 -22.84 -29.02 35.18
CA THR A 73 -23.78 -28.17 35.89
C THR A 73 -24.07 -26.99 34.99
N GLU A 74 -25.32 -26.88 34.55
CA GLU A 74 -25.84 -25.79 33.73
C GLU A 74 -25.81 -24.49 34.54
N PRO A 75 -25.21 -23.40 34.01
CA PRO A 75 -25.47 -22.07 34.53
C PRO A 75 -26.66 -21.46 33.79
N ILE A 76 -27.64 -21.04 34.59
CA ILE A 76 -28.82 -20.28 34.20
C ILE A 76 -28.39 -18.97 33.53
N ASP A 77 -28.80 -18.79 32.27
CA ASP A 77 -28.64 -17.57 31.48
C ASP A 77 -29.41 -16.40 32.13
N GLN A 78 -28.68 -15.46 32.72
CA GLN A 78 -29.17 -14.08 32.88
C GLN A 78 -28.78 -13.30 31.62
N MET A 79 -29.71 -13.22 30.67
CA MET A 79 -29.66 -12.26 29.57
C MET A 79 -29.88 -10.85 30.11
N ASP A 80 -28.81 -10.15 30.41
CA ASP A 80 -28.84 -8.70 30.50
C ASP A 80 -29.25 -8.13 29.13
N THR A 81 -30.41 -7.50 29.12
CA THR A 81 -30.98 -6.84 27.94
C THR A 81 -30.15 -5.60 27.65
N TYR A 82 -29.15 -5.74 26.79
CA TYR A 82 -28.37 -4.64 26.24
C TYR A 82 -29.30 -3.77 25.38
N ILE A 83 -29.80 -2.67 25.93
CA ILE A 83 -30.45 -1.61 25.15
C ILE A 83 -29.33 -0.90 24.37
N PRO A 84 -29.25 -1.04 23.04
CA PRO A 84 -28.27 -0.33 22.24
C PRO A 84 -28.54 1.16 22.41
N THR A 85 -27.59 1.88 22.99
CA THR A 85 -27.70 3.33 23.17
C THR A 85 -27.76 3.97 21.79
N GLU A 86 -28.90 4.56 21.48
CA GLU A 86 -29.18 5.19 20.20
C GLU A 86 -28.21 6.35 19.92
N ASN A 87 -27.74 6.39 18.67
CA ASN A 87 -27.32 7.58 17.93
C ASN A 87 -26.05 8.32 18.38
N GLU A 88 -24.89 7.64 18.30
CA GLU A 88 -23.72 8.33 17.77
C GLU A 88 -23.98 8.68 16.30
N SER A 89 -24.60 9.84 16.09
CA SER A 89 -24.74 10.45 14.77
C SER A 89 -23.35 10.53 14.14
N GLN A 90 -23.10 9.66 13.16
CA GLN A 90 -21.84 9.66 12.43
C GLN A 90 -21.62 11.08 11.91
N ASN A 91 -20.53 11.71 12.34
CA ASN A 91 -20.17 13.06 11.91
C ASN A 91 -19.75 12.98 10.43
N ILE A 92 -20.73 12.98 9.53
CA ILE A 92 -20.52 12.90 8.09
C ILE A 92 -19.91 14.24 7.65
N ASN A 93 -18.61 14.22 7.34
CA ASN A 93 -17.94 15.34 6.72
C ASN A 93 -18.00 15.18 5.20
N TYR A 94 -18.63 16.15 4.54
CA TYR A 94 -18.64 16.26 3.09
C TYR A 94 -17.41 17.04 2.62
N SER A 95 -16.97 16.77 1.38
CA SER A 95 -15.89 17.53 0.75
C SER A 95 -16.15 17.70 -0.74
N ILE A 96 -15.91 18.91 -1.22
CA ILE A 96 -15.91 19.26 -2.64
C ILE A 96 -14.51 19.72 -3.04
N LYS A 97 -14.17 19.45 -4.30
CA LYS A 97 -12.87 19.79 -4.86
C LYS A 97 -13.04 20.59 -6.13
N PHE A 98 -12.19 21.58 -6.33
CA PHE A 98 -12.16 22.39 -7.54
C PHE A 98 -10.74 22.48 -8.09
N LYS A 99 -10.65 22.57 -9.42
CA LYS A 99 -9.42 22.90 -10.14
C LYS A 99 -9.59 24.24 -10.82
N SER A 100 -8.63 25.15 -10.69
CA SER A 100 -8.65 26.37 -11.49
C SER A 100 -8.43 26.08 -12.97
N ASN A 101 -8.97 26.92 -13.85
CA ASN A 101 -8.66 26.86 -15.28
C ASN A 101 -7.20 27.23 -15.58
N LYS A 102 -6.53 27.92 -14.64
CA LYS A 102 -5.10 28.21 -14.64
C LYS A 102 -4.52 27.87 -13.27
N LYS A 103 -3.41 28.48 -12.88
CA LYS A 103 -2.84 28.35 -11.54
C LYS A 103 -3.60 29.25 -10.55
N ILE A 104 -3.98 28.74 -9.39
CA ILE A 104 -4.57 29.56 -8.31
C ILE A 104 -3.50 30.56 -7.82
N PRO A 105 -3.83 31.87 -7.68
CA PRO A 105 -2.89 32.84 -7.14
C PRO A 105 -2.33 32.41 -5.77
N GLU A 106 -1.01 32.50 -5.60
CA GLU A 106 -0.32 31.99 -4.40
C GLU A 106 -0.75 32.69 -3.10
N VAL A 107 -1.35 33.88 -3.19
CA VAL A 107 -1.96 34.58 -2.04
C VAL A 107 -3.04 33.73 -1.35
N PHE A 108 -3.74 32.86 -2.09
CA PHE A 108 -4.75 31.96 -1.53
C PHE A 108 -4.17 30.72 -0.82
N ASN A 109 -2.85 30.56 -0.80
CA ASN A 109 -2.21 29.58 0.08
C ASN A 109 -2.20 30.05 1.54
N ASP A 110 -2.37 31.36 1.77
CA ASP A 110 -2.62 31.90 3.10
C ASP A 110 -4.09 31.68 3.46
N TYR A 111 -4.31 31.00 4.59
CA TYR A 111 -5.64 30.61 5.04
C TYR A 111 -6.54 31.81 5.33
N PHE A 112 -5.99 32.94 5.79
CA PHE A 112 -6.80 34.13 6.10
C PHE A 112 -7.31 34.81 4.83
N TYR A 113 -6.46 34.95 3.81
CA TYR A 113 -6.88 35.49 2.51
C TYR A 113 -7.89 34.59 1.82
N LEU A 114 -7.70 33.27 1.90
CA LEU A 114 -8.67 32.31 1.37
C LEU A 114 -10.01 32.41 2.09
N GLU A 115 -10.01 32.44 3.42
CA GLU A 115 -11.23 32.57 4.23
C GLU A 115 -11.97 33.87 3.93
N GLU A 116 -11.27 35.01 3.90
CA GLU A 116 -11.87 36.31 3.57
C GLU A 116 -12.52 36.27 2.19
N TYR A 117 -11.83 35.75 1.18
CA TYR A 117 -12.36 35.62 -0.17
C TYR A 117 -13.57 34.70 -0.26
N LEU A 118 -13.56 33.57 0.45
CA LEU A 118 -14.70 32.65 0.53
C LEU A 118 -15.91 33.30 1.20
N ASN A 119 -15.71 34.02 2.29
CA ASN A 119 -16.78 34.74 2.99
C ASN A 119 -17.34 35.91 2.16
N MET A 120 -16.50 36.58 1.37
CA MET A 120 -16.94 37.61 0.42
C MET A 120 -17.75 37.02 -0.74
N SER A 121 -17.29 35.89 -1.29
CA SER A 121 -17.90 35.28 -2.49
C SER A 121 -19.13 34.43 -2.14
N LYS A 122 -19.17 33.86 -0.94
CA LYS A 122 -20.17 32.90 -0.45
C LYS A 122 -20.49 33.19 1.03
N PRO A 123 -21.17 34.30 1.36
CA PRO A 123 -21.31 34.75 2.75
C PRO A 123 -22.05 33.78 3.68
N ASP A 124 -22.96 32.96 3.15
CA ASP A 124 -23.74 32.00 3.94
C ASP A 124 -23.11 30.60 3.96
N ASN A 125 -21.83 30.49 3.61
CA ASN A 125 -21.13 29.22 3.64
C ASN A 125 -20.94 28.73 5.10
N LYS A 126 -21.05 27.42 5.30
CA LYS A 126 -20.75 26.70 6.55
C LYS A 126 -19.56 25.78 6.31
N ILE A 127 -18.56 26.30 5.59
CA ILE A 127 -17.32 25.59 5.34
C ILE A 127 -16.62 25.41 6.68
N THR A 128 -16.23 24.18 7.00
CA THR A 128 -15.47 23.85 8.22
C THR A 128 -13.97 23.91 8.00
N SER A 129 -13.52 23.72 6.75
CA SER A 129 -12.12 23.93 6.36
C SER A 129 -12.02 24.13 4.85
N ALA A 130 -11.13 25.03 4.43
CA ALA A 130 -10.75 25.21 3.04
C ALA A 130 -9.24 25.37 2.91
N PHE A 131 -8.66 24.79 1.86
CA PHE A 131 -7.23 24.94 1.56
C PHE A 131 -6.92 24.58 0.10
N ILE A 132 -5.81 25.11 -0.41
CA ILE A 132 -5.22 24.69 -1.69
C ILE A 132 -4.20 23.58 -1.41
N ASN A 133 -4.30 22.44 -2.11
CA ASN A 133 -3.34 21.36 -1.95
C ASN A 133 -2.12 21.53 -2.87
N LYS A 134 -1.16 20.60 -2.77
CA LYS A 134 0.04 20.57 -3.61
C LYS A 134 -0.22 20.39 -5.12
N ASP A 135 -1.42 19.95 -5.50
CA ASP A 135 -1.83 19.72 -6.88
C ASP A 135 -2.60 20.93 -7.46
N ASP A 136 -2.58 22.07 -6.73
CA ASP A 136 -3.30 23.31 -7.06
C ASP A 136 -4.83 23.12 -7.12
N GLU A 137 -5.36 22.25 -6.26
CA GLU A 137 -6.79 21.99 -6.10
C GLU A 137 -7.31 22.69 -4.85
N LEU A 138 -8.38 23.47 -4.99
CA LEU A 138 -9.15 23.99 -3.86
C LEU A 138 -9.98 22.86 -3.26
N ILE A 139 -9.78 22.58 -1.98
CA ILE A 139 -10.53 21.58 -1.23
C ILE A 139 -11.34 22.32 -0.18
N MET A 140 -12.66 22.14 -0.20
CA MET A 140 -13.57 22.64 0.83
C MET A 140 -14.25 21.47 1.53
N LYS A 141 -14.38 21.55 2.85
CA LYS A 141 -15.12 20.58 3.68
C LYS A 141 -16.23 21.27 4.43
N PHE A 142 -17.34 20.57 4.65
CA PHE A 142 -18.54 21.09 5.29
C PHE A 142 -19.36 19.93 5.88
N LYS A 143 -20.30 20.25 6.78
CA LYS A 143 -21.13 19.24 7.49
C LYS A 143 -22.52 19.02 6.89
N ASP A 144 -23.00 19.97 6.11
CA ASP A 144 -24.37 20.00 5.61
C ASP A 144 -24.42 19.68 4.10
N GLU A 145 -25.02 18.55 3.72
CA GLU A 145 -25.10 18.10 2.33
C GLU A 145 -25.76 19.14 1.41
N LYS A 146 -26.73 19.91 1.92
CA LYS A 146 -27.43 20.95 1.15
C LYS A 146 -26.50 22.08 0.71
N GLN A 147 -25.40 22.30 1.43
CA GLN A 147 -24.39 23.27 1.00
C GLN A 147 -23.61 22.84 -0.23
N SER A 148 -23.58 21.54 -0.54
CA SER A 148 -22.84 21.05 -1.70
C SER A 148 -23.33 21.70 -2.99
N GLU A 149 -24.65 21.90 -3.14
CA GLU A 149 -25.22 22.54 -4.33
C GLU A 149 -24.89 24.03 -4.41
N TYR A 150 -25.04 24.75 -3.28
CA TYR A 150 -24.67 26.17 -3.18
C TYR A 150 -23.18 26.44 -3.46
N LEU A 151 -22.31 25.52 -3.03
CA LEU A 151 -20.86 25.62 -3.22
C LEU A 151 -20.41 25.15 -4.61
N ARG A 152 -21.27 24.60 -5.47
CA ARG A 152 -20.93 24.22 -6.86
C ARG A 152 -21.00 25.39 -7.83
N ASP A 153 -21.89 26.33 -7.58
CA ASP A 153 -22.10 27.49 -8.43
C ASP A 153 -21.03 28.56 -8.16
N TRP A 154 -20.09 28.79 -9.08
CA TRP A 154 -19.05 29.80 -8.94
C TRP A 154 -19.06 30.76 -10.13
N PRO A 155 -18.76 32.05 -9.91
CA PRO A 155 -18.60 32.97 -11.02
C PRO A 155 -17.44 32.53 -11.93
N HIS A 156 -17.53 32.85 -13.22
CA HIS A 156 -16.56 32.41 -14.23
C HIS A 156 -15.13 32.90 -14.00
N ASP A 157 -14.96 33.94 -13.18
CA ASP A 157 -13.70 34.56 -12.80
C ASP A 157 -13.28 34.25 -11.35
N ALA A 158 -13.94 33.29 -10.68
CA ALA A 158 -13.56 32.84 -9.34
C ALA A 158 -12.06 32.52 -9.27
N PHE A 159 -11.37 33.03 -8.24
CA PHE A 159 -9.91 32.89 -8.10
C PHE A 159 -9.14 33.43 -9.32
N SER A 160 -9.59 34.55 -9.89
CA SER A 160 -9.05 35.26 -11.07
C SER A 160 -9.24 34.57 -12.42
N TYR A 161 -9.45 33.25 -12.45
CA TYR A 161 -9.43 32.47 -13.70
C TYR A 161 -10.62 31.52 -13.86
N GLY A 162 -11.53 31.50 -12.89
CA GLY A 162 -12.57 30.50 -12.78
C GLY A 162 -12.05 29.18 -12.25
N ILE A 163 -12.97 28.41 -11.67
CA ILE A 163 -12.72 27.08 -11.16
C ILE A 163 -13.75 26.09 -11.70
N LYS A 164 -13.37 24.81 -11.78
CA LYS A 164 -14.23 23.70 -12.22
C LYS A 164 -14.24 22.62 -11.16
N GLU A 165 -15.41 22.11 -10.83
CA GLU A 165 -15.55 21.01 -9.88
C GLU A 165 -14.80 19.77 -10.39
N ILE A 166 -13.98 19.17 -9.53
CA ILE A 166 -13.38 17.86 -9.77
C ILE A 166 -14.37 16.81 -9.29
N ILE A 167 -15.24 16.39 -10.19
CA ILE A 167 -16.17 15.28 -9.93
C ILE A 167 -15.35 13.99 -9.90
N LYS A 168 -15.09 13.47 -8.69
CA LYS A 168 -14.54 12.14 -8.53
C LYS A 168 -15.63 11.13 -8.86
N GLU A 169 -15.63 10.64 -10.09
CA GLU A 169 -16.45 9.49 -10.46
C GLU A 169 -16.20 8.34 -9.47
N LYS A 170 -17.28 7.75 -8.96
CA LYS A 170 -17.18 6.52 -8.15
C LYS A 170 -16.51 5.47 -9.02
N LYS A 171 -15.41 4.91 -8.54
CA LYS A 171 -14.68 3.85 -9.25
C LYS A 171 -15.05 2.51 -8.67
N TYR A 172 -15.62 1.65 -9.50
CA TYR A 172 -15.88 0.26 -9.21
C TYR A 172 -14.81 -0.59 -9.87
N TYR A 173 -14.34 -1.60 -9.14
CA TYR A 173 -13.22 -2.43 -9.56
C TYR A 173 -13.70 -3.86 -9.72
N LEU A 174 -13.33 -4.47 -10.85
CA LEU A 174 -13.66 -5.83 -11.23
C LEU A 174 -12.38 -6.66 -11.36
N ALA A 175 -12.46 -7.94 -11.00
CA ALA A 175 -11.45 -8.95 -11.30
C ALA A 175 -11.96 -9.82 -12.44
N LEU A 176 -11.28 -9.80 -13.58
CA LEU A 176 -11.54 -10.71 -14.70
C LEU A 176 -10.58 -11.89 -14.58
N HIS A 177 -11.12 -13.10 -14.40
CA HIS A 177 -10.36 -14.31 -14.11
C HIS A 177 -10.05 -15.10 -15.37
N ASN A 178 -8.94 -15.85 -15.35
CA ASN A 178 -8.55 -16.79 -16.41
C ASN A 178 -8.46 -16.15 -17.80
N VAL A 179 -8.09 -14.88 -17.88
CA VAL A 179 -7.87 -14.21 -19.15
C VAL A 179 -6.54 -14.69 -19.73
N ASN A 180 -6.56 -15.12 -21.00
CA ASN A 180 -5.39 -15.62 -21.71
C ASN A 180 -4.22 -14.62 -21.62
N LEU A 181 -3.00 -15.11 -21.33
CA LEU A 181 -1.81 -14.27 -21.16
C LEU A 181 -1.38 -13.54 -22.46
N ASN A 182 -1.74 -14.11 -23.62
CA ASN A 182 -1.49 -13.53 -24.94
C ASN A 182 -2.58 -12.52 -25.34
N PHE A 183 -3.67 -12.41 -24.58
CA PHE A 183 -4.71 -11.42 -24.84
C PHE A 183 -4.26 -10.05 -24.35
N ASP A 184 -4.01 -9.15 -25.31
CA ASP A 184 -3.57 -7.79 -25.03
C ASP A 184 -4.72 -6.88 -24.57
N VAL A 185 -4.94 -6.87 -23.26
CA VAL A 185 -5.90 -5.99 -22.58
C VAL A 185 -5.57 -4.51 -22.69
N SER A 186 -4.32 -4.17 -23.03
CA SER A 186 -3.89 -2.78 -23.19
C SER A 186 -4.19 -2.22 -24.58
N SER A 187 -4.51 -3.07 -25.55
CA SER A 187 -4.83 -2.65 -26.92
C SER A 187 -6.07 -1.75 -26.97
N GLU A 188 -5.98 -0.70 -27.78
CA GLU A 188 -7.05 0.30 -27.94
C GLU A 188 -8.36 -0.33 -28.41
N LYS A 189 -8.27 -1.36 -29.27
CA LYS A 189 -9.43 -2.13 -29.75
C LYS A 189 -10.18 -2.82 -28.62
N VAL A 190 -9.45 -3.46 -27.68
CA VAL A 190 -10.05 -4.14 -26.54
C VAL A 190 -10.64 -3.14 -25.55
N LYS A 191 -9.92 -2.05 -25.25
CA LYS A 191 -10.42 -0.98 -24.39
C LYS A 191 -11.70 -0.36 -24.95
N SER A 192 -11.72 -0.04 -26.25
CA SER A 192 -12.89 0.49 -26.94
C SER A 192 -14.09 -0.47 -26.85
N TYR A 193 -13.88 -1.76 -27.16
CA TYR A 193 -14.93 -2.78 -27.07
C TYR A 193 -15.50 -2.92 -25.65
N LEU A 194 -14.63 -3.00 -24.64
CA LEU A 194 -15.04 -3.14 -23.23
C LEU A 194 -15.76 -1.89 -22.72
N LYS A 195 -15.32 -0.70 -23.14
CA LYS A 195 -15.96 0.57 -22.82
C LYS A 195 -17.33 0.70 -23.46
N GLU A 196 -17.47 0.36 -24.74
CA GLU A 196 -18.73 0.46 -25.47
C GLU A 196 -19.78 -0.52 -24.90
N LYS A 197 -19.40 -1.81 -24.79
CA LYS A 197 -20.32 -2.90 -24.44
C LYS A 197 -20.61 -3.02 -22.94
N TYR A 198 -19.60 -2.78 -22.10
CA TYR A 198 -19.67 -3.04 -20.65
C TYR A 198 -19.41 -1.81 -19.80
N LYS A 199 -19.23 -0.62 -20.39
CA LYS A 199 -18.87 0.61 -19.67
C LYS A 199 -17.62 0.44 -18.79
N ILE A 200 -16.70 -0.44 -19.18
CA ILE A 200 -15.41 -0.61 -18.51
C ILE A 200 -14.45 0.44 -19.07
N ASN A 201 -14.13 1.44 -18.24
CA ASN A 201 -13.34 2.60 -18.62
C ASN A 201 -11.87 2.25 -18.85
N ASP A 202 -11.32 1.32 -18.06
CA ASP A 202 -9.91 0.94 -18.15
C ASP A 202 -9.66 -0.50 -17.66
N THR A 203 -8.56 -1.10 -18.12
CA THR A 203 -8.12 -2.43 -17.69
C THR A 203 -6.61 -2.49 -17.50
N LEU A 204 -6.18 -3.29 -16.51
CA LEU A 204 -4.79 -3.49 -16.15
C LEU A 204 -4.51 -4.98 -15.91
N ARG A 205 -3.56 -5.52 -16.68
CA ARG A 205 -3.02 -6.86 -16.45
C ARG A 205 -2.21 -6.88 -15.15
N MET A 206 -2.54 -7.79 -14.24
CA MET A 206 -1.74 -7.94 -13.03
C MET A 206 -0.43 -8.65 -13.33
N ILE A 207 0.64 -8.20 -12.67
CA ILE A 207 1.99 -8.75 -12.80
C ILE A 207 2.47 -9.16 -11.41
N LYS A 208 3.04 -10.36 -11.29
CA LYS A 208 3.63 -10.84 -10.05
C LYS A 208 4.94 -10.08 -9.79
N LYS A 209 5.00 -9.32 -8.70
CA LYS A 209 6.15 -8.45 -8.40
C LYS A 209 7.49 -9.18 -8.30
N SER A 210 7.50 -10.41 -7.79
CA SER A 210 8.75 -11.16 -7.57
C SER A 210 9.36 -11.74 -8.84
N THR A 211 8.53 -12.11 -9.82
CA THR A 211 8.97 -12.77 -11.06
C THR A 211 8.80 -11.90 -12.29
N ASN A 212 8.10 -10.78 -12.15
CA ASN A 212 7.64 -9.93 -13.25
C ASN A 212 6.77 -10.67 -14.29
N GLU A 213 6.18 -11.81 -13.90
CA GLU A 213 5.32 -12.61 -14.78
C GLU A 213 3.90 -12.06 -14.83
N LYS A 214 3.30 -12.08 -16.02
CA LYS A 214 1.89 -11.74 -16.22
C LYS A 214 1.00 -12.78 -15.56
N LEU A 215 -0.02 -12.33 -14.84
CA LEU A 215 -1.05 -13.19 -14.25
C LEU A 215 -2.28 -13.26 -15.15
N THR A 216 -3.02 -14.37 -15.07
CA THR A 216 -4.28 -14.55 -15.82
C THR A 216 -5.39 -13.62 -15.35
N ILE A 217 -5.23 -12.96 -14.20
CA ILE A 217 -6.17 -11.99 -13.66
C ILE A 217 -5.96 -10.58 -14.25
N VAL A 218 -7.06 -9.93 -14.61
CA VAL A 218 -7.12 -8.51 -15.01
C VAL A 218 -7.88 -7.72 -13.98
N LYS A 219 -7.37 -6.56 -13.62
CA LYS A 219 -8.13 -5.54 -12.90
C LYS A 219 -8.83 -4.65 -13.92
N ALA A 220 -10.15 -4.56 -13.86
CA ALA A 220 -10.94 -3.65 -14.67
C ALA A 220 -11.57 -2.55 -13.79
N VAL A 221 -11.78 -1.37 -14.37
CA VAL A 221 -12.32 -0.19 -13.68
C VAL A 221 -13.49 0.36 -14.47
N MET A 222 -14.58 0.70 -13.78
CA MET A 222 -15.76 1.35 -14.36
C MET A 222 -16.35 2.38 -13.40
N SER A 223 -17.14 3.32 -13.92
CA SER A 223 -17.85 4.31 -13.10
C SER A 223 -19.37 4.15 -13.06
N ASP A 224 -19.92 3.37 -13.98
CA ASP A 224 -21.34 3.07 -14.04
C ASP A 224 -21.73 2.03 -12.96
N THR A 225 -22.58 2.46 -12.02
CA THR A 225 -22.99 1.65 -10.86
C THR A 225 -23.96 0.54 -11.27
N ASP A 226 -24.87 0.83 -12.20
CA ASP A 226 -25.91 -0.11 -12.63
C ASP A 226 -25.30 -1.22 -13.48
N CYS A 227 -24.43 -0.85 -14.42
CA CYS A 227 -23.68 -1.80 -15.23
C CYS A 227 -22.74 -2.65 -14.36
N TYR A 228 -22.09 -2.06 -13.34
CA TYR A 228 -21.32 -2.82 -12.37
C TYR A 228 -22.17 -3.88 -11.66
N ASN A 229 -23.32 -3.48 -11.09
CA ASN A 229 -24.20 -4.39 -10.36
C ASN A 229 -24.73 -5.50 -11.27
N GLN A 230 -25.06 -5.18 -12.53
CA GLN A 230 -25.46 -6.15 -13.54
C GLN A 230 -24.36 -7.18 -13.82
N ILE A 231 -23.12 -6.73 -14.11
CA ILE A 231 -21.99 -7.62 -14.38
C ILE A 231 -21.69 -8.53 -13.18
N ILE A 232 -21.76 -8.00 -11.95
CA ILE A 232 -21.56 -8.80 -10.74
C ILE A 232 -22.67 -9.84 -10.56
N LYS A 233 -23.92 -9.49 -10.86
CA LYS A 233 -25.07 -10.41 -10.81
C LYS A 233 -24.95 -11.53 -11.86
N GLU A 234 -24.50 -11.20 -13.07
CA GLU A 234 -24.27 -12.18 -14.14
C GLU A 234 -23.05 -13.08 -13.84
N GLY A 235 -22.00 -12.53 -13.22
CA GLY A 235 -20.80 -13.25 -12.80
C GLY A 235 -19.80 -13.56 -13.93
N PHE A 236 -20.08 -13.12 -15.16
CA PHE A 236 -19.20 -13.26 -16.31
C PHE A 236 -19.45 -12.16 -17.35
N ILE A 237 -18.48 -11.94 -18.23
CA ILE A 237 -18.63 -11.15 -19.46
C ILE A 237 -18.19 -11.96 -20.67
N THR A 238 -18.59 -11.54 -21.86
CA THR A 238 -18.22 -12.20 -23.13
C THR A 238 -17.35 -11.27 -23.97
N ILE A 239 -16.11 -11.68 -24.21
CA ILE A 239 -15.16 -10.97 -25.06
C ILE A 239 -15.07 -11.69 -26.42
N GLY A 240 -15.27 -10.94 -27.51
CA GLY A 240 -15.46 -11.54 -28.82
C GLY A 240 -16.76 -12.33 -28.91
N GLN A 241 -16.78 -13.38 -29.75
CA GLN A 241 -17.98 -14.21 -29.96
C GLN A 241 -18.10 -15.39 -28.97
N PHE A 242 -16.99 -15.88 -28.42
CA PHE A 242 -16.99 -17.18 -27.71
C PHE A 242 -16.28 -17.17 -26.35
N SER A 243 -15.49 -16.14 -26.02
CA SER A 243 -14.70 -16.17 -24.79
C SER A 243 -15.49 -15.63 -23.61
N ARG A 244 -15.95 -16.55 -22.75
CA ARG A 244 -16.63 -16.24 -21.49
C ARG A 244 -15.61 -16.07 -20.37
N ILE A 245 -15.54 -14.87 -19.81
CA ILE A 245 -14.59 -14.49 -18.77
C ILE A 245 -15.34 -14.34 -17.45
N LYS A 246 -14.96 -15.09 -16.42
CA LYS A 246 -15.55 -14.97 -15.08
C LYS A 246 -15.18 -13.62 -14.47
N VAL A 247 -16.15 -12.98 -13.83
CA VAL A 247 -15.99 -11.67 -13.19
C VAL A 247 -16.39 -11.74 -11.72
N THR A 248 -15.59 -11.11 -10.86
CA THR A 248 -15.94 -10.90 -9.45
C THR A 248 -15.63 -9.47 -9.02
N PRO A 249 -16.22 -8.97 -7.92
CA PRO A 249 -15.78 -7.71 -7.33
C PRO A 249 -14.30 -7.78 -6.98
N TRP A 250 -13.55 -6.73 -7.32
CA TRP A 250 -12.15 -6.62 -6.89
C TRP A 250 -12.11 -6.28 -5.40
N ARG A 251 -11.56 -7.18 -4.57
CA ARG A 251 -11.41 -6.95 -3.13
C ARG A 251 -10.00 -6.42 -2.84
N PHE A 252 -9.92 -5.20 -2.29
CA PHE A 252 -8.68 -4.64 -1.77
C PHE A 252 -8.42 -5.23 -0.39
N GLY A 253 -7.94 -6.47 -0.34
CA GLY A 253 -7.66 -7.18 0.90
C GLY A 253 -6.58 -8.23 0.74
N ILE A 254 -6.06 -8.70 1.87
CA ILE A 254 -5.15 -9.83 1.94
C ILE A 254 -5.86 -11.02 1.28
N ASN A 255 -5.20 -11.64 0.30
CA ASN A 255 -5.74 -12.75 -0.48
C ASN A 255 -6.35 -13.80 0.48
N PRO A 256 -7.59 -14.28 0.29
CA PRO A 256 -8.17 -15.29 1.19
C PRO A 256 -7.34 -16.58 1.29
N GLU A 257 -6.50 -16.90 0.30
CA GLU A 257 -5.49 -17.97 0.40
C GLU A 257 -4.53 -17.78 1.60
N TYR A 258 -4.22 -16.54 1.99
CA TYR A 258 -3.47 -16.30 3.22
C TYR A 258 -4.30 -16.67 4.45
N LEU A 259 -5.61 -16.41 4.46
CA LEU A 259 -6.47 -16.77 5.59
C LEU A 259 -6.63 -18.30 5.73
N GLU A 260 -6.74 -19.04 4.63
CA GLU A 260 -6.70 -20.51 4.65
C GLU A 260 -5.37 -21.05 5.16
N GLN A 261 -4.24 -20.42 4.78
CA GLN A 261 -2.92 -20.81 5.27
C GLN A 261 -2.73 -20.57 6.78
N PHE A 262 -3.50 -19.67 7.39
CA PHE A 262 -3.44 -19.38 8.83
C PHE A 262 -4.43 -20.20 9.68
N GLY A 263 -5.19 -21.12 9.08
CA GLY A 263 -6.01 -22.07 9.84
C GLY A 263 -7.12 -21.44 10.69
N ILE A 264 -7.50 -20.18 10.43
CA ILE A 264 -8.62 -19.54 11.12
C ILE A 264 -9.91 -19.93 10.36
N ASN A 265 -10.29 -21.20 10.50
CA ASN A 265 -11.54 -21.69 9.98
C ASN A 265 -12.65 -21.35 10.99
N CYS A 266 -13.34 -20.22 10.79
CA CYS A 266 -14.45 -19.84 11.66
C CYS A 266 -15.71 -20.73 11.48
N ASN A 267 -15.70 -21.74 10.59
CA ASN A 267 -16.81 -22.68 10.33
C ASN A 267 -18.17 -22.03 9.99
N VAL A 268 -18.21 -20.72 9.75
CA VAL A 268 -19.39 -20.00 9.31
C VAL A 268 -19.16 -19.52 7.89
N ASN A 269 -20.11 -19.84 6.98
CA ASN A 269 -20.10 -19.39 5.59
C ASN A 269 -20.25 -17.86 5.50
N HIS A 270 -19.14 -17.13 5.64
CA HIS A 270 -19.13 -15.69 5.46
C HIS A 270 -18.85 -15.33 3.99
N ALA A 271 -19.89 -14.96 3.24
CA ALA A 271 -19.76 -14.46 1.85
C ALA A 271 -18.96 -13.13 1.76
N ALA A 272 -18.77 -12.46 2.89
CA ALA A 272 -17.91 -11.31 3.05
C ALA A 272 -17.04 -11.55 4.27
N VAL A 273 -15.72 -11.36 4.14
CA VAL A 273 -14.80 -11.20 5.28
C VAL A 273 -15.24 -9.90 5.98
N SER A 274 -16.33 -9.98 6.72
CA SER A 274 -17.03 -8.83 7.25
C SER A 274 -16.27 -8.39 8.49
N LYS A 275 -16.19 -7.08 8.64
CA LYS A 275 -15.78 -6.39 9.87
C LYS A 275 -16.67 -6.73 11.08
N SER A 276 -17.52 -7.76 11.00
CA SER A 276 -18.44 -8.21 12.02
C SER A 276 -18.18 -9.65 12.49
N CYS A 277 -17.23 -10.39 11.93
CA CYS A 277 -16.86 -11.71 12.48
C CYS A 277 -16.10 -11.52 13.80
N PRO A 278 -16.67 -11.92 14.96
CA PRO A 278 -16.06 -11.65 16.27
C PRO A 278 -14.66 -12.27 16.38
N VAL A 279 -14.48 -13.48 15.86
CA VAL A 279 -13.21 -14.21 15.85
C VAL A 279 -12.12 -13.45 15.08
N LEU A 280 -12.45 -12.89 13.91
CA LEU A 280 -11.49 -12.10 13.13
C LEU A 280 -11.22 -10.73 13.75
N ILE A 281 -12.22 -10.09 14.33
CA ILE A 281 -12.06 -8.83 15.07
C ILE A 281 -11.12 -9.04 16.25
N GLU A 282 -11.30 -10.12 17.00
CA GLU A 282 -10.48 -10.45 18.16
C GLU A 282 -9.04 -10.80 17.75
N ALA A 283 -8.86 -11.59 16.68
CA ALA A 283 -7.54 -11.91 16.13
C ALA A 283 -6.77 -10.68 15.59
N VAL A 284 -7.49 -9.69 15.05
CA VAL A 284 -6.89 -8.40 14.65
C VAL A 284 -6.54 -7.57 15.89
N LYS A 285 -7.45 -7.49 16.88
CA LYS A 285 -7.21 -6.76 18.13
C LYS A 285 -6.02 -7.31 18.93
N THR A 286 -5.87 -8.64 19.02
CA THR A 286 -4.71 -9.26 19.70
C THR A 286 -3.41 -8.91 19.01
N LYS A 287 -3.35 -8.94 17.67
CA LYS A 287 -2.16 -8.49 16.93
C LYS A 287 -1.85 -7.01 17.11
N THR A 288 -2.86 -6.13 17.13
CA THR A 288 -2.63 -4.71 17.40
C THR A 288 -2.08 -4.51 18.80
N LYS A 289 -2.61 -5.24 19.81
CA LYS A 289 -2.07 -5.22 21.17
C LYS A 289 -0.64 -5.75 21.24
N ASP A 290 -0.30 -6.84 20.56
CA ASP A 290 1.06 -7.37 20.54
C ASP A 290 2.05 -6.38 19.90
N GLN A 291 1.62 -5.64 18.87
CA GLN A 291 2.41 -4.58 18.25
C GLN A 291 2.55 -3.35 19.14
N GLU A 292 1.49 -2.93 19.82
CA GLU A 292 1.51 -1.83 20.79
C GLU A 292 2.35 -2.19 22.02
N GLU A 293 2.29 -3.41 22.52
CA GLU A 293 3.10 -3.88 23.65
C GLU A 293 4.58 -3.99 23.27
N GLN A 294 4.88 -4.38 22.03
CA GLN A 294 6.25 -4.29 21.48
C GLN A 294 6.71 -2.84 21.35
N ALA A 295 5.84 -1.91 20.95
CA ALA A 295 6.17 -0.48 20.88
C ALA A 295 6.37 0.16 22.26
N LEU A 296 5.59 -0.25 23.27
CA LEU A 296 5.71 0.20 24.67
C LEU A 296 6.97 -0.34 25.35
N LYS A 297 7.44 -1.54 24.98
CA LYS A 297 8.74 -2.06 25.45
C LYS A 297 9.93 -1.24 24.93
N ILE A 298 9.74 -0.40 23.91
CA ILE A 298 10.76 0.48 23.32
C ILE A 298 10.75 1.89 23.96
N SER A 299 9.74 2.26 24.76
CA SER A 299 9.54 3.66 25.22
C SER A 299 10.07 4.02 26.62
N LYS A 300 10.97 3.23 27.23
CA LYS A 300 11.67 3.69 28.45
C LYS A 300 12.70 4.77 28.09
N PRO A 301 12.76 5.91 28.82
CA PRO A 301 13.61 7.04 28.46
C PRO A 301 15.09 6.71 28.73
N SER A 302 15.82 6.31 27.70
CA SER A 302 17.28 6.23 27.75
C SER A 302 17.86 7.62 27.51
N GLN A 303 18.83 8.02 28.34
CA GLN A 303 19.70 9.17 28.10
C GLN A 303 20.21 9.17 26.65
N PHE A 304 20.09 10.32 25.97
CA PHE A 304 20.50 10.50 24.57
C PHE A 304 22.01 10.30 24.40
N TYR A 305 22.42 9.09 24.09
CA TYR A 305 23.57 8.87 23.22
C TYR A 305 23.06 8.86 21.78
N ARG A 306 23.79 9.51 20.90
CA ARG A 306 23.54 9.51 19.46
C ARG A 306 23.54 8.06 18.96
N VAL A 307 22.36 7.49 18.79
CA VAL A 307 22.16 6.18 18.18
C VAL A 307 22.30 6.38 16.67
N GLU A 308 23.48 6.06 16.15
CA GLU A 308 23.59 5.66 14.75
C GLU A 308 22.71 4.43 14.56
N SER A 309 21.80 4.48 13.61
CA SER A 309 20.88 3.38 13.33
C SER A 309 21.67 2.14 12.89
N GLU A 310 21.92 1.21 13.82
CA GLU A 310 22.21 -0.17 13.47
C GLU A 310 20.97 -0.74 12.77
N PHE A 311 21.00 -0.71 11.44
CA PHE A 311 20.31 -1.73 10.67
C PHE A 311 20.66 -3.06 11.33
N LYS A 312 19.66 -3.79 11.85
CA LYS A 312 19.79 -5.25 12.02
C LYS A 312 20.01 -5.80 10.61
N LYS A 313 21.27 -5.75 10.15
CA LYS A 313 21.78 -6.61 9.10
C LYS A 313 21.27 -7.98 9.52
N SER A 314 20.38 -8.58 8.72
CA SER A 314 20.21 -10.03 8.75
C SER A 314 21.62 -10.56 8.87
N GLN A 315 21.94 -11.19 9.99
CA GLN A 315 23.30 -11.58 10.35
C GLN A 315 23.80 -12.38 9.15
N TYR A 316 24.58 -11.71 8.30
CA TYR A 316 25.12 -12.31 7.10
C TYR A 316 26.16 -13.22 7.69
N ASP A 317 25.80 -14.47 7.94
CA ASP A 317 26.74 -15.47 8.37
C ASP A 317 27.77 -15.53 7.23
N PRO A 318 29.00 -15.01 7.42
CA PRO A 318 30.00 -15.03 6.36
C PRO A 318 30.37 -16.47 5.99
N ASN A 319 29.97 -17.46 6.81
CA ASN A 319 30.03 -18.87 6.46
C ASN A 319 29.03 -19.27 5.38
N SER A 320 27.92 -18.54 5.15
CA SER A 320 26.92 -18.91 4.13
C SER A 320 27.49 -18.89 2.71
N THR A 321 28.23 -17.84 2.34
CA THR A 321 28.92 -17.78 1.03
C THR A 321 30.02 -18.82 0.92
N THR A 322 30.77 -19.03 2.00
CA THR A 322 31.84 -20.04 2.07
C THR A 322 31.28 -21.45 1.92
N ASN A 323 30.13 -21.74 2.53
CA ASN A 323 29.45 -23.03 2.44
C ASN A 323 28.84 -23.26 1.05
N ILE A 324 28.33 -22.21 0.39
CA ILE A 324 27.89 -22.32 -1.01
C ILE A 324 29.08 -22.64 -1.93
N LEU A 325 30.22 -21.98 -1.75
CA LEU A 325 31.42 -22.25 -2.55
C LEU A 325 31.97 -23.67 -2.29
N LYS A 326 32.07 -24.10 -1.03
CA LYS A 326 32.46 -25.47 -0.68
C LYS A 326 31.52 -26.50 -1.27
N PHE A 327 30.21 -26.27 -1.20
CA PHE A 327 29.21 -27.12 -1.81
C PHE A 327 29.39 -27.25 -3.33
N ILE A 328 29.60 -26.13 -4.04
CA ILE A 328 29.84 -26.15 -5.49
C ILE A 328 31.11 -26.92 -5.83
N ILE A 329 32.20 -26.70 -5.08
CA ILE A 329 33.48 -27.42 -5.28
C ILE A 329 33.28 -28.92 -5.05
N GLU A 330 32.64 -29.33 -3.96
CA GLU A 330 32.35 -30.73 -3.66
C GLU A 330 31.42 -31.38 -4.70
N LEU A 331 30.45 -30.62 -5.22
CA LEU A 331 29.60 -31.07 -6.33
C LEU A 331 30.40 -31.38 -7.59
N VAL A 332 31.34 -30.50 -7.94
CA VAL A 332 32.19 -30.66 -9.14
C VAL A 332 33.19 -31.80 -8.95
N MET A 333 33.83 -31.89 -7.77
CA MET A 333 34.79 -32.96 -7.47
C MET A 333 34.15 -34.36 -7.48
N ASN A 334 32.89 -34.48 -7.09
CA ASN A 334 32.16 -35.75 -7.00
C ASN A 334 31.11 -35.93 -8.12
N LEU A 335 31.27 -35.22 -9.25
CA LEU A 335 30.23 -35.11 -10.30
C LEU A 335 29.71 -36.48 -10.79
N ASN A 336 30.60 -37.46 -10.95
CA ASN A 336 30.23 -38.81 -11.40
C ASN A 336 29.35 -39.54 -10.38
N GLU A 337 29.65 -39.44 -9.09
CA GLU A 337 28.86 -40.06 -8.02
C GLU A 337 27.52 -39.34 -7.85
N ILE A 338 27.52 -38.01 -7.94
CA ILE A 338 26.30 -37.20 -7.86
C ILE A 338 25.37 -37.49 -9.02
N THR A 339 25.90 -37.60 -10.25
CA THR A 339 25.10 -37.94 -11.43
C THR A 339 24.41 -39.30 -11.26
N LYS A 340 25.13 -40.30 -10.72
CA LYS A 340 24.53 -41.59 -10.34
C LYS A 340 23.50 -41.44 -9.23
N ALA A 341 23.78 -40.62 -8.22
CA ALA A 341 22.88 -40.38 -7.07
C ALA A 341 21.59 -39.62 -7.44
N VAL A 342 21.59 -38.86 -8.54
CA VAL A 342 20.39 -38.19 -9.04
C VAL A 342 19.36 -39.22 -9.51
N HIS A 343 19.80 -40.28 -10.18
CA HIS A 343 18.92 -41.31 -10.74
C HIS A 343 18.82 -42.59 -9.88
N GLY A 344 19.78 -42.82 -8.98
CA GLY A 344 19.86 -43.99 -8.10
C GLY A 344 19.77 -43.64 -6.61
N ASP A 345 20.74 -44.12 -5.83
CA ASP A 345 20.80 -43.89 -4.38
C ASP A 345 21.14 -42.42 -4.07
N PRO A 346 20.25 -41.65 -3.40
CA PRO A 346 20.51 -40.24 -3.11
C PRO A 346 21.53 -40.01 -1.99
N LYS A 347 22.00 -41.03 -1.27
CA LYS A 347 22.90 -40.87 -0.11
C LYS A 347 24.16 -40.03 -0.39
N PRO A 348 24.88 -40.18 -1.52
CA PRO A 348 26.06 -39.35 -1.81
C PRO A 348 25.73 -37.86 -1.89
N LEU A 349 24.62 -37.51 -2.55
CA LEU A 349 24.16 -36.11 -2.67
C LEU A 349 23.71 -35.55 -1.31
N LEU A 350 22.97 -36.35 -0.52
CA LEU A 350 22.49 -35.93 0.80
C LEU A 350 23.63 -35.72 1.80
N LYS A 351 24.69 -36.52 1.71
CA LYS A 351 25.91 -36.36 2.52
C LYS A 351 26.54 -34.99 2.27
N ILE A 352 26.71 -34.60 1.00
CA ILE A 352 27.28 -33.30 0.60
C ILE A 352 26.39 -32.14 1.07
N ILE A 353 25.06 -32.25 0.93
CA ILE A 353 24.12 -31.22 1.42
C ILE A 353 24.20 -31.09 2.95
N ASN A 354 24.23 -32.20 3.67
CA ASN A 354 24.30 -32.20 5.14
C ASN A 354 25.61 -31.57 5.65
N GLN A 355 26.73 -31.83 4.97
CA GLN A 355 28.04 -31.28 5.34
C GLN A 355 28.13 -29.77 5.13
N ASN A 356 27.44 -29.21 4.12
CA ASN A 356 27.54 -27.79 3.78
C ASN A 356 26.40 -26.93 4.34
N PHE A 357 25.20 -27.50 4.48
CA PHE A 357 24.00 -26.75 4.88
C PHE A 357 23.31 -27.32 6.13
N GLY A 358 23.71 -28.51 6.60
CA GLY A 358 23.13 -29.17 7.76
C GLY A 358 21.95 -30.10 7.45
N SER A 359 21.54 -30.84 8.48
CA SER A 359 20.60 -31.96 8.34
C SER A 359 19.19 -31.53 7.96
N VAL A 360 18.79 -30.30 8.29
CA VAL A 360 17.50 -29.72 7.93
C VAL A 360 17.30 -29.72 6.41
N TYR A 361 18.28 -29.22 5.66
CA TYR A 361 18.21 -29.16 4.19
C TYR A 361 18.34 -30.54 3.55
N SER A 362 19.19 -31.40 4.11
CA SER A 362 19.31 -32.79 3.66
C SER A 362 17.96 -33.54 3.79
N ASN A 363 17.27 -33.38 4.92
CA ASN A 363 15.98 -34.01 5.16
C ASN A 363 14.88 -33.51 4.20
N LEU A 364 14.84 -32.19 3.92
CA LEU A 364 13.89 -31.62 2.96
C LEU A 364 14.06 -32.21 1.56
N ILE A 365 15.31 -32.35 1.08
CA ILE A 365 15.60 -32.92 -0.24
C ILE A 365 15.28 -34.42 -0.28
N TYR A 366 15.56 -35.16 0.79
CA TYR A 366 15.18 -36.57 0.90
C TYR A 366 13.66 -36.76 0.80
N GLN A 367 12.87 -35.96 1.52
CA GLN A 367 11.41 -36.00 1.46
C GLN A 367 10.89 -35.69 0.06
N PHE A 368 11.42 -34.65 -0.60
CA PHE A 368 11.03 -34.28 -1.96
C PHE A 368 11.26 -35.42 -2.98
N LYS A 369 12.41 -36.11 -2.89
CA LYS A 369 12.68 -37.28 -3.74
C LYS A 369 11.74 -38.45 -3.45
N ARG A 370 11.41 -38.71 -2.18
CA ARG A 370 10.49 -39.79 -1.78
C ARG A 370 9.08 -39.58 -2.35
N VAL A 371 8.56 -38.36 -2.27
CA VAL A 371 7.24 -38.00 -2.82
C VAL A 371 7.19 -38.23 -4.34
N LYS A 372 8.21 -37.79 -5.08
CA LYS A 372 8.28 -37.99 -6.55
C LYS A 372 8.34 -39.46 -6.98
N LYS A 373 8.89 -40.35 -6.14
CA LYS A 373 8.95 -41.80 -6.44
C LYS A 373 7.57 -42.46 -6.31
N LEU A 374 6.76 -42.01 -5.35
CA LEU A 374 5.40 -42.53 -5.11
C LEU A 374 4.39 -42.08 -6.17
N THR A 375 4.62 -40.93 -6.82
CA THR A 375 3.74 -40.41 -7.88
C THR A 375 4.04 -40.97 -9.28
N ARG A 376 5.07 -41.80 -9.43
CA ARG A 376 5.49 -42.40 -10.72
C ARG A 376 5.17 -43.89 -10.84
N THR A 377 4.62 -44.48 -9.79
CA THR A 377 3.92 -45.77 -9.78
C THR A 377 2.43 -45.51 -9.84
#